data_AF-A0A0D8BS57-F1
#
_entry.id   AF-A0A0D8BS57-F1
#
_cell.length_a   1.000
_cell.length_b   1.000
_cell.length_c   1.000
_cell.angle_alpha   90.00
_cell.angle_beta   90.00
_cell.angle_gamma   90.00
#
_symmetry.space_group_name_H-M   'P 1'
#
loop_
_entity.id
_entity.type
_entity.pdbx_description
1 polymer ?
#
loop_
_entity_poly.entity_id
_entity_poly.type
_entity_poly.pdbx_seq_one_letter_code
_entity_poly.pdbx_strand_id
1 'polypeptide(L)'
;MIVYDKKQNVLYVGQEGTSDHALYAVRLSDWHVSELLSFPGGDDAFFMNGGEIFYGKARINPAQPGALVAAEFPEPLRAASGQYIITSRAIYNRATETKIADLSSEALLATAGDDGMIFTYRKVATDHYLIKQKPSR
;
A
#
# COMPACT_ATOMS: atom_id res chain seq x y z
N MET A 1 2.97 -11.60 -3.25
CA MET A 1 3.52 -11.46 -1.88
C MET A 1 2.84 -12.45 -0.91
N ILE A 2 3.52 -12.89 0.16
CA ILE A 2 2.95 -13.72 1.25
C ILE A 2 3.32 -13.11 2.61
N VAL A 3 2.36 -13.00 3.54
CA VAL A 3 2.61 -12.51 4.92
C VAL A 3 1.84 -13.30 5.96
N TYR A 4 2.44 -13.47 7.13
CA TYR A 4 1.86 -14.16 8.27
C TYR A 4 1.39 -13.17 9.35
N ASP A 5 0.09 -13.15 9.63
CA ASP A 5 -0.48 -12.54 10.83
C ASP A 5 -0.51 -13.55 11.97
N LYS A 6 0.47 -13.44 12.85
CA LYS A 6 0.62 -14.30 14.02
C LYS A 6 -0.51 -14.13 15.05
N LYS A 7 -1.13 -12.95 15.15
CA LYS A 7 -2.21 -12.72 16.13
C LYS A 7 -3.48 -13.45 15.74
N GLN A 8 -3.80 -13.44 14.45
CA GLN A 8 -5.00 -14.10 13.91
C GLN A 8 -4.73 -15.54 13.46
N ASN A 9 -3.46 -15.94 13.38
CA ASN A 9 -3.01 -17.20 12.79
C ASN A 9 -3.50 -17.39 11.34
N VAL A 10 -3.39 -16.31 10.56
CA VAL A 10 -3.81 -16.22 9.16
C VAL A 10 -2.60 -15.85 8.30
N LEU A 11 -2.54 -16.41 7.10
CA LEU A 11 -1.56 -16.05 6.10
C LEU A 11 -2.27 -15.32 4.95
N TYR A 12 -1.83 -14.09 4.66
CA TYR A 12 -2.36 -13.28 3.58
C TYR A 12 -1.50 -13.47 2.32
N VAL A 13 -2.15 -13.80 1.21
CA VAL A 13 -1.50 -13.98 -0.10
C VAL A 13 -2.04 -12.93 -1.06
N GLY A 14 -1.17 -12.03 -1.50
CA GLY A 14 -1.45 -11.14 -2.63
C GLY A 14 -0.90 -11.76 -3.90
N GLN A 15 -1.77 -12.08 -4.85
CA GLN A 15 -1.36 -12.48 -6.19
C GLN A 15 -1.19 -11.21 -7.04
N GLU A 16 0.02 -11.02 -7.57
CA GLU A 16 0.31 -9.99 -8.55
C GLU A 16 0.32 -10.65 -9.94
N GLY A 17 -0.62 -10.26 -10.81
CA GLY A 17 -0.76 -10.80 -12.17
C GLY A 17 -1.09 -9.72 -13.20
N THR A 18 -1.02 -10.03 -14.49
CA THR A 18 -1.30 -9.05 -15.56
C THR A 18 -2.79 -8.81 -15.81
N SER A 19 -3.68 -9.66 -15.30
CA SER A 19 -5.12 -9.61 -15.57
C SER A 19 -5.98 -9.54 -14.31
N ASP A 20 -5.60 -10.26 -13.25
CA ASP A 20 -6.35 -10.31 -12.00
C ASP A 20 -5.42 -10.22 -10.80
N HIS A 21 -5.80 -9.37 -9.85
CA HIS A 21 -5.11 -9.21 -8.57
C HIS A 21 -6.09 -9.59 -7.47
N ALA A 22 -5.76 -10.63 -6.72
CA ALA A 22 -6.60 -11.12 -5.64
C ALA A 22 -5.82 -11.18 -4.33
N LEU A 23 -6.53 -10.84 -3.25
CA LEU A 23 -6.08 -11.02 -1.89
C LEU A 23 -6.80 -12.20 -1.27
N TYR A 24 -6.03 -13.20 -0.87
CA TYR A 24 -6.53 -14.36 -0.15
C TYR A 24 -6.12 -14.31 1.32
N ALA A 25 -6.99 -14.83 2.18
CA ALA A 25 -6.67 -15.21 3.56
C ALA A 25 -6.65 -16.74 3.66
N VAL A 26 -5.57 -17.27 4.23
CA VAL A 26 -5.41 -18.68 4.54
C VAL A 26 -5.43 -18.84 6.05
N ARG A 27 -6.49 -19.43 6.57
CA ARG A 27 -6.60 -19.76 8.00
C ARG A 27 -5.73 -20.97 8.27
N LEU A 28 -4.70 -20.82 9.11
CA LEU A 28 -3.70 -21.87 9.29
C LEU A 28 -4.15 -23.01 10.21
N SER A 29 -5.27 -22.85 10.94
CA SER A 29 -5.80 -23.89 11.82
C SER A 29 -6.40 -25.08 11.06
N ASP A 30 -6.97 -24.83 9.89
CA ASP A 30 -7.69 -25.81 9.07
C ASP A 30 -7.29 -25.74 7.58
N TRP A 31 -6.31 -24.91 7.25
CA TRP A 31 -5.86 -24.62 5.87
C TRP A 31 -6.97 -24.10 4.95
N HIS A 32 -8.01 -23.49 5.52
CA HIS A 32 -9.10 -22.94 4.73
C HIS A 32 -8.64 -21.67 3.99
N VAL A 33 -8.86 -21.64 2.68
CA VAL A 33 -8.56 -20.50 1.82
C VAL A 33 -9.85 -19.73 1.53
N SER A 34 -9.82 -18.42 1.77
CA SER A 34 -10.93 -17.51 1.44
C SER A 34 -10.38 -16.36 0.61
N GLU A 35 -11.01 -16.08 -0.53
CA GLU A 35 -10.77 -14.83 -1.24
C GLU A 35 -11.39 -13.68 -0.43
N LEU A 36 -10.61 -12.65 -0.15
CA LEU A 36 -11.06 -11.46 0.56
C LEU A 36 -11.52 -10.38 -0.42
N LEU A 37 -10.68 -10.13 -1.44
CA LEU A 37 -10.89 -9.11 -2.45
C LEU A 37 -10.33 -9.59 -3.78
N SER A 38 -11.05 -9.28 -4.84
CA SER A 38 -10.56 -9.32 -6.20
C SER A 38 -10.66 -7.93 -6.79
N PHE A 39 -9.62 -7.53 -7.50
CA PHE A 39 -9.53 -6.25 -8.15
C PHE A 39 -9.26 -6.45 -9.64
N PRO A 40 -9.86 -5.61 -10.51
CA PRO A 40 -9.49 -5.61 -11.92
C PRO A 40 -7.99 -5.31 -12.05
N GLY A 41 -7.31 -6.01 -12.95
CA GLY A 41 -5.87 -5.88 -13.19
C GLY A 41 -5.39 -4.43 -13.44
N GLY A 42 -4.12 -4.17 -13.15
CA GLY A 42 -3.47 -2.86 -13.34
C GLY A 42 -2.09 -2.76 -12.68
N ASP A 43 -1.43 -1.60 -12.79
CA ASP A 43 -0.12 -1.29 -12.16
C ASP A 43 -0.24 -0.94 -10.65
N ASP A 44 -1.28 -1.46 -10.00
CA ASP A 44 -1.62 -1.18 -8.62
C ASP A 44 -0.72 -2.00 -7.69
N ALA A 45 -0.04 -1.30 -6.78
CA ALA A 45 0.89 -1.93 -5.85
C ALA A 45 0.13 -2.61 -4.70
N PHE A 46 0.51 -3.85 -4.39
CA PHE A 46 0.09 -4.56 -3.19
C PHE A 46 1.25 -4.59 -2.20
N PHE A 47 1.10 -4.01 -1.00
CA PHE A 47 2.15 -4.07 0.02
C PHE A 47 1.60 -4.05 1.43
N MET A 48 2.40 -4.56 2.37
CA MET A 48 2.06 -4.62 3.79
C MET A 48 3.09 -3.87 4.64
N ASN A 49 2.61 -3.11 5.63
CA ASN A 49 3.48 -2.41 6.58
C ASN A 49 2.85 -2.45 7.97
N GLY A 50 3.56 -2.99 8.97
CA GLY A 50 3.09 -2.95 10.37
C GLY A 50 1.80 -3.75 10.65
N GLY A 51 1.50 -4.77 9.84
CA GLY A 51 0.26 -5.55 9.93
C GLY A 51 -0.92 -4.94 9.17
N GLU A 52 -0.72 -3.82 8.52
CA GLU A 52 -1.71 -3.20 7.62
C GLU A 52 -1.48 -3.67 6.19
N ILE A 53 -2.58 -3.82 5.46
CA ILE A 53 -2.59 -4.28 4.08
C ILE A 53 -3.00 -3.12 3.18
N PHE A 54 -2.32 -2.93 2.06
CA PHE A 54 -2.62 -1.91 1.07
C PHE A 54 -2.68 -2.54 -0.32
N TYR A 55 -3.66 -2.10 -1.12
CA TYR A 55 -3.78 -2.50 -2.52
C TYR A 55 -4.27 -1.34 -3.37
N GLY A 56 -3.54 -1.03 -4.44
CA GLY A 56 -3.91 0.01 -5.38
C GLY A 56 -4.12 1.32 -4.65
N LYS A 57 -5.37 1.76 -4.49
CA LYS A 57 -5.74 2.98 -3.78
C LYS A 57 -6.26 2.75 -2.35
N ALA A 58 -6.40 1.51 -1.92
CA ALA A 58 -7.12 1.17 -0.70
C ALA A 58 -6.19 0.74 0.43
N ARG A 59 -6.54 1.16 1.65
CA ARG A 59 -6.10 0.57 2.91
C ARG A 59 -7.10 -0.49 3.33
N ILE A 60 -6.61 -1.70 3.56
CA ILE A 60 -7.43 -2.88 3.83
C ILE A 60 -7.35 -3.24 5.32
N ASN A 61 -8.51 -3.44 5.94
CA ASN A 61 -8.66 -3.91 7.30
C ASN A 61 -9.20 -5.34 7.33
N PRO A 62 -8.34 -6.37 7.31
CA PRO A 62 -8.80 -7.75 7.26
C PRO A 62 -9.51 -8.21 8.54
N ALA A 63 -9.40 -7.46 9.65
CA ALA A 63 -10.11 -7.77 10.90
C ALA A 63 -11.61 -7.44 10.82
N GLN A 64 -12.07 -6.70 9.80
CA GLN A 64 -13.47 -6.34 9.61
C GLN A 64 -13.94 -6.69 8.19
N PRO A 65 -14.30 -7.95 7.91
CA PRO A 65 -14.68 -8.40 6.57
C PRO A 65 -15.86 -7.63 5.96
N GLY A 66 -16.80 -7.14 6.79
CA GLY A 66 -17.94 -6.32 6.34
C GLY A 66 -17.61 -4.85 6.02
N ALA A 67 -16.39 -4.41 6.33
CA ALA A 67 -15.87 -3.06 6.08
C ALA A 67 -14.37 -3.16 5.71
N LEU A 68 -14.10 -4.00 4.73
CA LEU A 68 -12.74 -4.46 4.42
C LEU A 68 -11.86 -3.33 3.87
N VAL A 69 -12.43 -2.36 3.17
CA VAL A 69 -11.76 -1.10 2.80
C VAL A 69 -11.91 -0.12 3.96
N ALA A 70 -10.82 0.11 4.69
CA ALA A 70 -10.79 1.08 5.79
C ALA A 70 -10.69 2.52 5.28
N ALA A 71 -9.97 2.71 4.16
CA ALA A 71 -9.82 3.99 3.51
C ALA A 71 -9.46 3.83 2.03
N GLU A 72 -9.79 4.84 1.23
CA GLU A 72 -9.44 4.92 -0.18
C GLU A 72 -8.81 6.27 -0.49
N PHE A 73 -7.70 6.24 -1.23
CA PHE A 73 -6.94 7.42 -1.61
C PHE A 73 -7.24 7.81 -3.07
N PRO A 74 -7.13 9.09 -3.43
CA PRO A 74 -7.38 9.53 -4.81
C PRO A 74 -6.42 8.89 -5.84
N GLU A 75 -5.17 8.64 -5.43
CA GLU A 75 -4.11 8.11 -6.30
C GLU A 75 -3.54 6.78 -5.80
N PRO A 76 -2.94 5.95 -6.69
CA PRO A 76 -2.33 4.67 -6.32
C PRO A 76 -1.28 4.81 -5.23
N LEU A 77 -1.32 3.94 -4.25
CA LEU A 77 -0.39 3.85 -3.14
C LEU A 77 0.97 3.35 -3.62
N ARG A 78 2.04 3.96 -3.13
CA ARG A 78 3.43 3.58 -3.42
C ARG A 78 4.16 3.09 -2.18
N ALA A 79 3.82 3.62 -1.01
CA ALA A 79 4.35 3.13 0.26
C ALA A 79 3.48 3.55 1.45
N ALA A 80 3.56 2.77 2.52
CA ALA A 80 3.24 3.20 3.87
C ALA A 80 4.51 3.04 4.69
N SER A 81 5.05 4.13 5.24
CA SER A 81 6.30 4.12 6.00
C SER A 81 6.27 5.15 7.11
N GLY A 82 6.61 4.73 8.33
CA GLY A 82 6.45 5.55 9.52
C GLY A 82 5.02 6.11 9.64
N GLN A 83 4.92 7.42 9.83
CA GLN A 83 3.68 8.17 9.94
C GLN A 83 3.02 8.56 8.60
N TYR A 84 3.58 8.13 7.47
CA TYR A 84 3.16 8.56 6.15
C TYR A 84 2.54 7.43 5.33
N ILE A 85 1.51 7.79 4.59
CA ILE A 85 1.05 7.08 3.40
C ILE A 85 1.47 7.91 2.20
N ILE A 86 2.14 7.30 1.23
CA ILE A 86 2.66 7.97 0.04
C ILE A 86 1.96 7.35 -1.16
N THR A 87 1.21 8.18 -1.90
CA THR A 87 0.61 7.81 -3.18
C THR A 87 1.53 8.19 -4.34
N SER A 88 1.09 7.94 -5.57
CA SER A 88 1.84 8.34 -6.75
C SER A 88 1.95 9.86 -6.87
N ARG A 89 1.10 10.65 -6.19
CA ARG A 89 1.12 12.13 -6.31
C ARG A 89 1.08 12.89 -5.00
N ALA A 90 0.86 12.26 -3.86
CA ALA A 90 0.70 12.98 -2.61
C ALA A 90 1.19 12.17 -1.40
N ILE A 91 1.38 12.90 -0.30
CA ILE A 91 1.77 12.39 1.00
C ILE A 91 0.61 12.66 1.95
N TYR A 92 0.20 11.64 2.69
CA TYR A 92 -0.91 11.66 3.63
C TYR A 92 -0.43 11.26 5.02
N ASN A 93 -1.11 11.77 6.05
CA ASN A 93 -0.94 11.30 7.41
C ASN A 93 -1.53 9.89 7.51
N ARG A 94 -0.76 8.93 8.01
CA ARG A 94 -1.20 7.52 8.08
C ARG A 94 -2.31 7.28 9.11
N ALA A 95 -2.36 8.07 10.18
CA ALA A 95 -3.34 7.90 11.24
C ALA A 95 -4.68 8.55 10.90
N THR A 96 -4.65 9.74 10.29
CA THR A 96 -5.85 10.55 10.00
C THR A 96 -6.26 10.54 8.55
N GLU A 97 -5.43 10.00 7.66
CA GLU A 97 -5.64 9.90 6.21
C GLU A 97 -5.75 11.27 5.51
N THR A 98 -5.44 12.35 6.24
CA THR A 98 -5.45 13.71 5.73
C THR A 98 -4.22 13.97 4.86
N LYS A 99 -4.42 14.57 3.69
CA LYS A 99 -3.33 15.00 2.80
C LYS A 99 -2.43 16.02 3.51
N ILE A 100 -1.13 15.76 3.49
CA ILE A 100 -0.09 16.63 4.05
C ILE A 100 0.50 17.50 2.94
N ALA A 101 0.85 16.90 1.80
CA ALA A 101 1.50 17.60 0.70
C ALA A 101 1.30 16.89 -0.64
N ASP A 102 1.43 17.65 -1.72
CA ASP A 102 1.65 17.11 -3.06
C ASP A 102 3.12 16.71 -3.25
N LEU A 103 3.35 15.67 -4.05
CA LEU A 103 4.67 15.34 -4.57
C LEU A 103 4.99 16.26 -5.74
N SER A 104 6.27 16.64 -5.86
CA SER A 104 6.73 17.49 -6.97
C SER A 104 6.61 16.82 -8.36
N SER A 105 6.47 15.49 -8.39
CA SER A 105 6.15 14.74 -9.60
C SER A 105 5.59 13.36 -9.27
N GLU A 106 5.01 12.73 -10.29
CA GLU A 106 4.46 11.38 -10.14
C GLU A 106 5.54 10.35 -9.82
N ALA A 107 5.33 9.60 -8.73
CA ALA A 107 6.24 8.59 -8.21
C ALA A 107 5.84 7.18 -8.68
N LEU A 108 6.84 6.44 -9.16
CA LEU A 108 6.74 5.00 -9.44
C LEU A 108 7.02 4.18 -8.18
N LEU A 109 8.04 4.58 -7.39
CA LEU A 109 8.35 3.98 -6.09
C LEU A 109 8.52 5.09 -5.06
N ALA A 110 8.27 4.77 -3.78
CA ALA A 110 8.46 5.72 -2.69
C ALA A 110 8.91 5.03 -1.40
N THR A 111 9.54 5.78 -0.52
CA THR A 111 9.78 5.41 0.88
C THR A 111 9.93 6.66 1.75
N ALA A 112 9.87 6.49 3.07
CA ALA A 112 10.19 7.54 4.03
C ALA A 112 11.36 7.09 4.92
N GLY A 113 12.30 8.00 5.15
CA GLY A 113 13.32 7.85 6.18
C GLY A 113 12.80 8.24 7.56
N ASP A 114 13.50 7.79 8.61
CA ASP A 114 13.11 8.02 10.01
C ASP A 114 13.08 9.51 10.41
N ASP A 115 13.81 10.36 9.69
CA ASP A 115 13.87 11.81 9.89
C ASP A 115 12.69 12.57 9.23
N GLY A 116 11.74 11.82 8.67
CA GLY A 116 10.58 12.32 7.94
C GLY A 116 10.87 12.75 6.51
N MET A 117 12.04 12.43 5.96
CA MET A 117 12.34 12.68 4.55
C MET A 117 11.63 11.67 3.66
N ILE A 118 10.94 12.16 2.64
CA ILE A 118 10.29 11.33 1.62
C ILE A 118 11.24 11.19 0.44
N PHE A 119 11.47 9.96 0.01
CA PHE A 119 12.25 9.65 -1.18
C PHE A 119 11.32 9.04 -2.22
N THR A 120 11.31 9.60 -3.42
CA THR A 120 10.54 9.08 -4.55
C THR A 120 11.42 8.79 -5.73
N TYR A 121 11.08 7.75 -6.45
CA TYR A 121 11.73 7.37 -7.68
C TYR A 121 10.72 7.41 -8.82
N ARG A 122 11.12 7.99 -9.95
CA ARG A 122 10.38 7.94 -11.21
C ARG A 122 11.31 7.62 -12.36
N LYS A 123 10.74 7.02 -13.40
CA LYS A 123 11.40 6.75 -14.67
C LYS A 123 10.70 7.52 -15.78
N VAL A 124 11.47 8.21 -16.62
CA VAL A 124 10.95 8.93 -17.79
C VAL A 124 11.78 8.50 -18.99
N ALA A 125 11.16 7.75 -19.91
CA ALA A 125 11.90 7.09 -20.99
C ALA A 125 13.09 6.27 -20.45
N THR A 126 14.32 6.66 -20.76
CA THR A 126 15.55 6.02 -20.28
C THR A 126 16.12 6.66 -19.01
N ASP A 127 15.56 7.79 -18.57
CA ASP A 127 16.09 8.54 -17.44
C ASP A 127 15.47 8.10 -16.12
N HIS A 128 16.31 8.15 -15.07
CA HIS A 128 15.98 7.73 -13.72
C HIS A 128 16.16 8.93 -12.78
N TYR A 129 15.10 9.26 -12.03
CA TYR A 129 15.12 10.40 -11.11
C TYR A 129 14.84 9.91 -9.70
N LEU A 130 15.75 10.22 -8.79
CA LEU A 130 15.55 10.09 -7.34
C LEU A 130 15.34 11.49 -6.77
N ILE A 131 14.19 11.71 -6.15
CA ILE A 131 13.78 13.00 -5.59
C ILE A 131 13.63 12.83 -4.09
N LYS A 132 14.09 13.82 -3.33
CA LYS A 132 13.85 13.91 -1.88
C LYS A 132 12.99 15.12 -1.55
N GLN A 133 12.05 14.96 -0.65
CA GLN A 133 11.11 16.00 -0.23
C GLN A 133 10.85 15.91 1.27
N LYS A 134 10.98 17.03 1.98
CA LYS A 134 10.54 17.13 3.38
C LYS A 134 9.14 17.75 3.40
N PRO A 135 8.11 17.05 3.92
CA PRO A 135 6.81 17.66 4.13
C PRO A 135 6.92 18.78 5.16
N SER A 136 6.22 19.89 4.93
CA SER A 136 6.02 20.93 5.96
C SER A 136 5.33 20.30 7.16
N ARG A 137 5.75 20.66 8.38
CA ARG A 137 5.06 20.24 9.62
C ARG A 137 3.69 20.87 9.72
#